data_AF-A0AAV0UG22-F1
#
_entry.id   AF-A0AAV0UG22-F1
#
_cell.length_a   1.000
_cell.length_b   1.000
_cell.length_c   1.000
_cell.angle_alpha   90.00
_cell.angle_beta   90.00
_cell.angle_gamma   90.00
#
_symmetry.space_group_name_H-M   'P 1'
#
loop_
_entity.id
_entity.type
_entity.pdbx_description
1 polymer ?
#
loop_
_entity_poly.entity_id
_entity_poly.type
_entity_poly.pdbx_seq_one_letter_code
_entity_poly.pdbx_strand_id
1 'polypeptide(L)'
;MPRIVTIALVAVSSIATLWAPTASGFWTTSQGRVVWEDNCNFYGHDYRSMKAIPAVCGGVCASDAACTHWAWNNYKGGTCWFKTGNRSTKIAKWGTNCGYVLGRSVQGQKGKGQAASNSGLSSSEMREMLGRINAYRSQNGLAALTIDNRLVSAALLHSQYQANNCRMTHGGSNGSRLGDRISAQGYQFATAAENVAAGQKTVDNVMTSWWNSPGHRANLLNKDVKNVGFGKVVNNGCGNYATYWTQDFGQLQ
;
A
#
# COMPACT_ATOMS: atom_id res chain seq x y z
N MET A 1 37.24 0.58 79.11
CA MET A 1 36.62 -0.22 78.03
C MET A 1 36.11 0.73 76.96
N PRO A 2 36.71 0.82 75.76
CA PRO A 2 36.30 1.78 74.73
C PRO A 2 35.51 1.07 73.63
N ARG A 3 34.32 1.58 73.25
CA ARG A 3 33.70 1.29 71.93
C ARG A 3 32.90 2.51 71.48
N ILE A 4 33.53 3.34 70.64
CA ILE A 4 33.32 3.47 69.17
C ILE A 4 32.16 4.43 68.86
N VAL A 5 32.55 5.64 68.49
CA VAL A 5 31.71 6.68 67.87
C VAL A 5 31.49 6.28 66.42
N THR A 6 30.23 6.19 65.98
CA THR A 6 29.90 5.93 64.57
C THR A 6 29.50 7.24 63.90
N ILE A 7 30.36 7.72 63.01
CA ILE A 7 30.12 8.89 62.15
C ILE A 7 29.26 8.42 60.97
N ALA A 8 28.04 8.94 60.85
CA ALA A 8 27.18 8.68 59.69
C ALA A 8 27.66 9.52 58.49
N LEU A 9 28.22 8.86 57.49
CA LEU A 9 28.57 9.43 56.19
C LEU A 9 27.28 9.72 55.39
N VAL A 10 27.13 10.97 54.97
CA VAL A 10 26.10 11.43 54.04
C VAL A 10 26.45 10.92 52.64
N ALA A 11 25.69 9.96 52.13
CA ALA A 11 25.74 9.59 50.72
C ALA A 11 24.68 10.38 49.95
N VAL A 12 25.11 11.43 49.25
CA VAL A 12 24.26 12.12 48.27
C VAL A 12 24.22 11.25 47.03
N SER A 13 23.14 10.48 46.86
CA SER A 13 22.88 9.74 45.62
C SER A 13 22.44 10.73 44.54
N SER A 14 23.39 11.18 43.73
CA SER A 14 23.10 11.81 42.45
C SER A 14 22.41 10.76 41.57
N ILE A 15 21.08 10.86 41.43
CA ILE A 15 20.34 10.14 40.39
C ILE A 15 20.75 10.77 39.07
N ALA A 16 21.77 10.22 38.44
CA ALA A 16 21.98 10.44 37.02
C ALA A 16 20.75 9.88 36.31
N THR A 17 19.82 10.76 35.92
CA THR A 17 18.81 10.44 34.93
C THR A 17 19.55 10.03 33.67
N LEU A 18 19.68 8.72 33.48
CA LEU A 18 20.09 8.14 32.22
C LEU A 18 19.04 8.58 31.20
N TRP A 19 19.37 9.62 30.45
CA TRP A 19 18.82 9.82 29.12
C TRP A 19 19.14 8.55 28.35
N ALA A 20 18.17 7.65 28.24
CA ALA A 20 18.18 6.68 27.18
C ALA A 20 18.22 7.51 25.89
N PRO A 21 19.25 7.39 25.04
CA PRO A 21 19.14 7.89 23.69
C PRO A 21 17.90 7.21 23.12
N THR A 22 16.98 8.02 22.60
CA THR A 22 15.87 7.52 21.80
C THR A 22 16.47 6.57 20.78
N ALA A 23 16.32 5.27 21.00
CA ALA A 23 16.63 4.30 19.99
C ALA A 23 15.75 4.69 18.81
N SER A 24 16.36 5.26 17.77
CA SER A 24 15.77 5.57 16.48
C SER A 24 15.35 4.23 15.87
N GLY A 25 14.23 3.71 16.37
CA GLY A 25 13.72 2.40 16.10
C GLY A 25 13.27 2.35 14.65
N PHE A 26 13.96 1.54 13.87
CA PHE A 26 13.60 1.21 12.51
C PHE A 26 12.17 0.65 12.49
N TRP A 27 11.23 1.35 11.85
CA TRP A 27 9.92 0.79 11.55
C TRP A 27 10.01 -0.03 10.26
N THR A 28 10.14 -1.34 10.39
CA THR A 28 9.92 -2.27 9.29
C THR A 28 8.41 -2.41 9.06
N THR A 29 7.95 -2.14 7.84
CA THR A 29 6.63 -2.64 7.41
C THR A 29 6.67 -4.17 7.43
N SER A 30 5.51 -4.84 7.47
CA SER A 30 5.35 -6.30 7.66
C SER A 30 6.10 -7.24 6.68
N GLN A 31 6.89 -6.70 5.76
CA GLN A 31 7.77 -7.44 4.85
C GLN A 31 9.28 -7.19 5.09
N GLY A 32 9.67 -6.31 6.02
CA GLY A 32 11.08 -6.01 6.31
C GLY A 32 11.85 -5.37 5.15
N ARG A 33 11.17 -4.70 4.21
CA ARG A 33 11.77 -4.26 2.94
C ARG A 33 12.25 -2.82 2.90
N VAL A 34 11.92 -1.98 3.88
CA VAL A 34 12.27 -0.54 3.84
C VAL A 34 12.79 -0.03 5.18
N VAL A 35 13.64 0.99 5.09
CA VAL A 35 14.20 1.75 6.20
C VAL A 35 13.84 3.21 6.00
N TRP A 36 13.44 3.91 7.06
CA TRP A 36 13.14 5.34 7.00
C TRP A 36 13.45 6.06 8.29
N GLU A 37 13.55 7.38 8.19
CA GLU A 37 13.84 8.29 9.29
C GLU A 37 13.10 9.62 9.08
N ASP A 38 12.80 10.30 10.18
CA ASP A 38 12.29 11.68 10.15
C ASP A 38 13.43 12.69 10.09
N ASN A 39 13.08 13.93 9.77
CA ASN A 39 14.00 15.05 9.64
C ASN A 39 15.12 14.81 8.63
N CYS A 40 14.83 14.04 7.58
CA CYS A 40 15.78 13.74 6.52
C CYS A 40 15.19 13.90 5.13
N ASN A 41 16.07 14.17 4.17
CA ASN A 41 15.74 14.25 2.77
C ASN A 41 16.84 13.60 1.92
N PHE A 42 16.45 13.03 0.80
CA PHE A 42 17.36 12.69 -0.29
C PHE A 42 17.16 13.73 -1.40
N TYR A 43 18.23 14.29 -1.96
CA TYR A 43 18.11 15.29 -3.03
C TYR A 43 18.31 14.67 -4.41
N GLY A 44 17.58 15.17 -5.41
CA GLY A 44 17.66 14.70 -6.79
C GLY A 44 17.08 13.30 -7.02
N HIS A 45 17.26 12.81 -8.25
CA HIS A 45 16.81 11.50 -8.73
C HIS A 45 15.29 11.25 -8.66
N ASP A 46 14.50 12.31 -8.51
CA ASP A 46 13.04 12.24 -8.52
C ASP A 46 12.53 11.88 -9.92
N TYR A 47 11.82 10.76 -10.03
CA TYR A 47 11.18 10.35 -11.30
C TYR A 47 9.66 10.37 -11.21
N ARG A 48 9.11 10.40 -9.99
CA ARG A 48 7.67 10.47 -9.72
C ARG A 48 7.43 11.15 -8.38
N SER A 49 6.32 11.87 -8.26
CA SER A 49 5.80 12.31 -6.97
C SER A 49 4.31 11.98 -6.83
N MET A 50 3.84 11.91 -5.59
CA MET A 50 2.42 11.74 -5.28
C MET A 50 2.05 12.47 -3.99
N LYS A 51 0.85 13.05 -3.95
CA LYS A 51 0.30 13.62 -2.72
C LYS A 51 -0.06 12.50 -1.76
N ALA A 52 0.53 12.50 -0.56
CA ALA A 52 0.30 11.49 0.46
C ALA A 52 0.87 11.94 1.80
N ILE A 53 0.56 11.20 2.87
CA ILE A 53 1.19 11.33 4.18
C ILE A 53 2.54 10.58 4.20
N PRO A 54 3.50 10.94 5.08
CA PRO A 54 4.87 10.40 5.06
C PRO A 54 4.93 8.87 5.13
N ALA A 55 4.07 8.27 5.96
CA ALA A 55 4.03 6.82 6.21
C ALA A 55 3.72 5.97 4.96
N VAL A 56 3.11 6.55 3.92
CA VAL A 56 2.73 5.83 2.69
C VAL A 56 3.90 5.68 1.73
N CYS A 57 4.86 6.61 1.76
CA CYS A 57 5.90 6.70 0.74
C CYS A 57 6.77 5.43 0.69
N GLY A 58 7.11 4.85 1.84
CA GLY A 58 7.93 3.64 1.91
C GLY A 58 7.26 2.43 1.27
N GLY A 59 5.97 2.23 1.53
CA GLY A 59 5.21 1.13 0.93
C GLY A 59 5.08 1.26 -0.60
N VAL A 60 4.80 2.47 -1.08
CA VAL A 60 4.72 2.74 -2.53
C VAL A 60 6.09 2.55 -3.20
N CYS A 61 7.16 3.05 -2.58
CA CYS A 61 8.51 2.84 -3.07
C CYS A 61 8.89 1.35 -3.09
N ALA A 62 8.58 0.59 -2.04
CA ALA A 62 8.83 -0.86 -2.00
C ALA A 62 8.06 -1.63 -3.09
N SER A 63 6.88 -1.15 -3.48
CA SER A 63 6.06 -1.76 -4.54
C SER A 63 6.48 -1.37 -5.96
N ASP A 64 7.24 -0.28 -6.12
CA ASP A 64 7.76 0.17 -7.41
C ASP A 64 9.19 -0.36 -7.62
N ALA A 65 9.42 -1.13 -8.69
CA ALA A 65 10.73 -1.69 -8.99
C ALA A 65 11.77 -0.61 -9.37
N ALA A 66 11.34 0.54 -9.87
CA ALA A 66 12.22 1.66 -10.18
C ALA A 66 12.60 2.46 -8.92
N CYS A 67 11.81 2.37 -7.84
CA CYS A 67 12.08 3.12 -6.63
C CYS A 67 13.12 2.43 -5.75
N THR A 68 14.22 3.14 -5.52
CA THR A 68 15.29 2.72 -4.61
C THR A 68 15.19 3.45 -3.28
N HIS A 69 14.76 4.71 -3.32
CA HIS A 69 14.61 5.57 -2.15
C HIS A 69 13.56 6.64 -2.36
N TRP A 70 13.14 7.32 -1.29
CA TRP A 70 12.13 8.36 -1.36
C TRP A 70 12.44 9.47 -0.35
N ALA A 71 11.81 10.62 -0.58
CA ALA A 71 11.67 11.65 0.43
C ALA A 71 10.23 12.15 0.47
N TRP A 72 9.82 12.75 1.56
CA TRP A 72 8.51 13.33 1.75
C TRP A 72 8.67 14.72 2.35
N ASN A 73 7.86 15.68 1.90
CA ASN A 73 7.79 16.99 2.51
C ASN A 73 6.36 17.53 2.49
N ASN A 74 6.13 18.66 3.16
CA ASN A 74 4.80 19.27 3.24
C ASN A 74 4.37 20.04 1.96
N TYR A 75 5.04 19.83 0.82
CA TYR A 75 4.65 20.47 -0.43
C TYR A 75 3.20 20.11 -0.78
N LYS A 76 2.37 21.12 -1.08
CA LYS A 76 0.94 20.99 -1.41
C LYS A 76 0.11 20.14 -0.41
N GLY A 77 0.48 20.18 0.87
CA GLY A 77 -0.19 19.44 1.94
C GLY A 77 0.29 17.98 2.07
N GLY A 78 1.53 17.72 1.69
CA GLY A 78 2.20 16.42 1.84
C GLY A 78 2.44 15.72 0.51
N THR A 79 3.71 15.60 0.11
CA THR A 79 4.12 14.98 -1.15
C THR A 79 5.25 13.99 -0.93
N CYS A 80 5.07 12.75 -1.38
CA CYS A 80 6.15 11.77 -1.58
C CYS A 80 6.87 12.04 -2.89
N TRP A 81 8.19 11.99 -2.86
CA TRP A 81 9.13 12.17 -3.96
C TRP A 81 9.91 10.87 -4.11
N PHE A 82 9.55 10.05 -5.10
CA PHE A 82 10.14 8.74 -5.36
C PHE A 82 11.36 8.87 -6.25
N LYS A 83 12.42 8.15 -5.88
CA LYS A 83 13.73 8.27 -6.47
C LYS A 83 14.24 6.94 -6.99
N THR A 84 15.00 7.01 -8.06
CA THR A 84 15.59 5.84 -8.72
C THR A 84 17.11 5.90 -8.72
N GLY A 85 17.75 4.83 -9.17
CA GLY A 85 19.21 4.72 -9.25
C GLY A 85 19.87 4.61 -7.87
N ASN A 86 21.15 5.00 -7.80
CA ASN A 86 21.90 4.98 -6.56
C ASN A 86 21.26 5.93 -5.53
N ARG A 87 21.20 5.48 -4.28
CA ARG A 87 20.68 6.29 -3.17
C ARG A 87 21.53 7.56 -3.04
N SER A 88 20.90 8.72 -3.19
CA SER A 88 21.61 9.98 -3.02
C SER A 88 22.00 10.22 -1.57
N THR A 89 22.86 11.21 -1.32
CA THR A 89 23.33 11.52 0.04
C THR A 89 22.16 12.00 0.91
N LYS A 90 21.99 11.38 2.08
CA LYS A 90 21.01 11.81 3.08
C LYS A 90 21.44 13.16 3.64
N ILE A 91 20.54 14.13 3.61
CA ILE A 91 20.72 15.43 4.27
C ILE A 91 19.71 15.58 5.41
N ALA A 92 20.10 16.28 6.47
CA ALA A 92 19.17 16.65 7.54
C ALA A 92 18.23 17.76 7.04
N LYS A 93 16.92 17.54 7.18
CA LYS A 93 15.90 18.52 6.81
C LYS A 93 14.67 18.39 7.71
N TRP A 94 14.48 19.36 8.59
CA TRP A 94 13.40 19.37 9.57
C TRP A 94 12.01 19.35 8.92
N GLY A 95 11.08 18.59 9.52
CA GLY A 95 9.69 18.48 9.04
C GLY A 95 9.53 17.68 7.73
N THR A 96 10.53 16.87 7.39
CA THR A 96 10.51 15.96 6.23
C THR A 96 10.80 14.53 6.67
N ASN A 97 10.55 13.58 5.78
CA ASN A 97 10.80 12.16 6.04
C ASN A 97 11.49 11.55 4.83
N CYS A 98 12.43 10.63 5.02
CA CYS A 98 13.07 9.95 3.90
C CYS A 98 13.37 8.50 4.23
N GLY A 99 13.50 7.68 3.19
CA GLY A 99 13.80 6.28 3.38
C GLY A 99 14.22 5.58 2.11
N TYR A 100 14.59 4.31 2.23
CA TYR A 100 15.07 3.50 1.13
C TYR A 100 14.64 2.03 1.28
N VAL A 101 14.66 1.32 0.16
CA VAL A 101 14.30 -0.11 0.11
C VAL A 101 15.56 -0.95 0.30
N LEU A 102 15.52 -1.87 1.26
CA LEU A 102 16.60 -2.81 1.54
C LEU A 102 16.83 -3.74 0.34
N GLY A 103 18.09 -3.99 0.01
CA GLY A 103 18.50 -4.83 -1.12
C GLY A 103 18.33 -4.20 -2.50
N ARG A 104 17.95 -2.90 -2.59
CA ARG A 104 17.89 -2.14 -3.85
C ARG A 104 19.08 -1.20 -3.97
N SER A 105 20.23 -1.79 -4.24
CA SER A 105 21.44 -1.13 -4.75
C SER A 105 21.79 -1.80 -6.07
N VAL A 106 22.15 -1.04 -7.10
CA VAL A 106 22.27 -1.52 -8.48
C VAL A 106 23.20 -2.73 -8.59
N GLN A 107 22.63 -3.93 -8.83
CA GLN A 107 23.06 -4.88 -9.88
C GLN A 107 22.09 -6.06 -9.98
N GLY A 108 21.86 -6.50 -11.22
CA GLY A 108 20.77 -7.35 -11.67
C GLY A 108 20.45 -8.60 -10.84
N GLN A 109 19.15 -8.77 -10.56
CA GLN A 109 18.56 -10.08 -10.29
C GLN A 109 17.23 -10.15 -11.05
N LYS A 110 17.27 -10.82 -12.21
CA LYS A 110 16.10 -11.37 -12.88
C LYS A 110 15.46 -12.40 -11.94
N GLY A 111 14.51 -11.98 -11.12
CA GLY A 111 13.65 -12.90 -10.38
C GLY A 111 12.59 -13.47 -11.31
N LYS A 112 12.69 -14.77 -11.61
CA LYS A 112 11.61 -15.56 -12.24
C LYS A 112 10.37 -15.48 -11.35
N GLY A 113 9.29 -14.87 -11.85
CA GLY A 113 7.98 -14.81 -11.19
C GLY A 113 6.93 -15.49 -12.07
N GLN A 114 6.27 -16.50 -11.51
CA GLN A 114 5.22 -17.31 -12.11
C GLN A 114 4.12 -16.50 -12.82
N ALA A 115 3.55 -17.11 -13.86
CA ALA A 115 2.56 -16.55 -14.77
C ALA A 115 1.42 -15.83 -14.04
N ALA A 116 1.29 -14.52 -14.30
CA ALA A 116 0.15 -13.72 -13.90
C ALA A 116 -1.09 -14.17 -14.69
N SER A 117 -2.14 -14.61 -14.00
CA SER A 117 -3.50 -14.59 -14.52
C SER A 117 -3.83 -13.15 -14.95
N ASN A 118 -4.22 -12.96 -16.21
CA ASN A 118 -4.19 -11.69 -16.92
C ASN A 118 -5.24 -10.68 -16.43
N SER A 119 -5.03 -10.03 -15.28
CA SER A 119 -5.94 -9.03 -14.69
C SER A 119 -6.20 -7.78 -15.53
N GLY A 120 -5.51 -7.63 -16.68
CA GLY A 120 -5.49 -6.40 -17.47
C GLY A 120 -4.73 -5.25 -16.81
N LEU A 121 -4.14 -5.47 -15.63
CA LEU A 121 -3.20 -4.56 -14.97
C LEU A 121 -1.76 -5.04 -15.20
N SER A 122 -0.84 -4.10 -15.30
CA SER A 122 0.58 -4.39 -15.18
C SER A 122 0.95 -4.81 -13.75
N SER A 123 2.07 -5.53 -13.59
CA SER A 123 2.56 -5.94 -12.25
C SER A 123 2.88 -4.75 -11.33
N SER A 124 3.21 -3.57 -11.88
CA SER A 124 3.37 -2.34 -11.10
C SER A 124 2.03 -1.82 -10.60
N GLU A 125 1.01 -1.75 -11.45
CA GLU A 125 -0.34 -1.30 -11.05
C GLU A 125 -0.96 -2.23 -10.00
N MET A 126 -0.83 -3.55 -10.17
CA MET A 126 -1.33 -4.53 -9.20
C MET A 126 -0.68 -4.36 -7.82
N ARG A 127 0.65 -4.15 -7.78
CA ARG A 127 1.37 -3.86 -6.53
C ARG A 127 1.01 -2.50 -5.94
N GLU A 128 0.77 -1.48 -6.77
CA GLU A 128 0.34 -0.16 -6.33
C GLU A 128 -1.05 -0.23 -5.69
N MET A 129 -2.01 -0.92 -6.31
CA MET A 129 -3.35 -1.13 -5.76
C MET A 129 -3.29 -1.83 -4.40
N LEU A 130 -2.63 -2.99 -4.33
CA LEU A 130 -2.51 -3.75 -3.09
C LEU A 130 -1.81 -2.93 -1.98
N GLY A 131 -0.73 -2.23 -2.34
CA GLY A 131 0.02 -1.39 -1.40
C GLY A 131 -0.84 -0.26 -0.82
N ARG A 132 -1.64 0.42 -1.67
CA ARG A 132 -2.55 1.49 -1.24
C ARG A 132 -3.65 1.00 -0.31
N ILE A 133 -4.26 -0.15 -0.61
CA ILE A 133 -5.30 -0.75 0.24
C ILE A 133 -4.72 -1.14 1.60
N ASN A 134 -3.58 -1.84 1.61
CA ASN A 134 -2.99 -2.33 2.85
C ASN A 134 -2.43 -1.19 3.72
N ALA A 135 -1.90 -0.12 3.11
CA ALA A 135 -1.56 1.09 3.84
C ALA A 135 -2.79 1.73 4.50
N TYR A 136 -3.91 1.81 3.77
CA TYR A 136 -5.15 2.37 4.30
C TYR A 136 -5.76 1.50 5.42
N ARG A 137 -5.73 0.18 5.26
CA ARG A 137 -6.17 -0.78 6.28
C ARG A 137 -5.31 -0.70 7.54
N SER A 138 -3.99 -0.63 7.40
CA SER A 138 -3.07 -0.48 8.53
C SER A 138 -3.34 0.79 9.34
N GLN A 139 -3.67 1.91 8.69
CA GLN A 139 -4.03 3.17 9.36
C GLN A 139 -5.32 3.06 10.19
N ASN A 140 -6.17 2.09 9.86
CA ASN A 140 -7.43 1.82 10.55
C ASN A 140 -7.35 0.58 11.46
N GLY A 141 -6.13 0.12 11.79
CA GLY A 141 -5.93 -1.03 12.68
C GLY A 141 -6.32 -2.39 12.09
N LEU A 142 -6.44 -2.48 10.76
CA LEU A 142 -6.86 -3.70 10.07
C LEU A 142 -5.68 -4.45 9.45
N ALA A 143 -5.78 -5.78 9.46
CA ALA A 143 -4.80 -6.66 8.82
C ALA A 143 -4.73 -6.43 7.30
N ALA A 144 -3.54 -6.60 6.76
CA ALA A 144 -3.29 -6.54 5.32
C ALA A 144 -4.03 -7.66 4.58
N LEU A 145 -4.53 -7.34 3.38
CA LEU A 145 -5.08 -8.29 2.44
C LEU A 145 -3.98 -8.93 1.61
N THR A 146 -4.23 -10.15 1.14
CA THR A 146 -3.41 -10.85 0.14
C THR A 146 -4.16 -10.96 -1.19
N ILE A 147 -3.44 -11.08 -2.29
CA ILE A 147 -4.09 -11.31 -3.59
C ILE A 147 -4.51 -12.78 -3.70
N ASP A 148 -5.75 -13.03 -4.14
CA ASP A 148 -6.22 -14.35 -4.54
C ASP A 148 -6.53 -14.37 -6.04
N ASN A 149 -5.91 -15.30 -6.77
CA ASN A 149 -6.02 -15.35 -8.23
C ASN A 149 -7.44 -15.68 -8.72
N ARG A 150 -8.28 -16.32 -7.90
CA ARG A 150 -9.67 -16.60 -8.26
C ARG A 150 -10.51 -15.32 -8.25
N LEU A 151 -10.29 -14.47 -7.26
CA LEU A 151 -10.87 -13.12 -7.21
C LEU A 151 -10.34 -12.24 -8.35
N VAL A 152 -9.05 -12.37 -8.73
CA VAL A 152 -8.49 -11.66 -9.89
C VAL A 152 -9.20 -12.07 -11.19
N SER A 153 -9.41 -13.38 -11.41
CA SER A 153 -10.12 -13.89 -12.58
C SER A 153 -11.57 -13.38 -12.63
N ALA A 154 -12.29 -13.41 -11.50
CA ALA A 154 -13.65 -12.90 -11.42
C ALA A 154 -13.72 -11.40 -11.72
N ALA A 155 -12.83 -10.61 -11.11
CA ALA A 155 -12.76 -9.16 -11.31
C ALA A 155 -12.43 -8.80 -12.76
N LEU A 156 -11.51 -9.53 -13.41
CA LEU A 156 -11.20 -9.34 -14.82
C LEU A 156 -12.43 -9.60 -15.71
N LEU A 157 -13.05 -10.77 -15.56
CA LEU A 157 -14.22 -11.15 -16.36
C LEU A 157 -15.35 -10.14 -16.19
N HIS A 158 -15.53 -9.61 -14.99
CA HIS A 158 -16.52 -8.57 -14.73
C HIS A 158 -16.13 -7.23 -15.38
N SER A 159 -14.87 -6.81 -15.32
CA SER A 159 -14.41 -5.63 -16.05
C SER A 159 -14.55 -5.78 -17.57
N GLN A 160 -14.34 -6.99 -18.12
CA GLN A 160 -14.60 -7.29 -19.54
C GLN A 160 -16.09 -7.17 -19.86
N TYR A 161 -16.96 -7.71 -19.01
CA TYR A 161 -18.41 -7.57 -19.16
C TYR A 161 -18.84 -6.09 -19.14
N GLN A 162 -18.36 -5.30 -18.18
CA GLN A 162 -18.65 -3.87 -18.10
C GLN A 162 -18.18 -3.12 -19.36
N ALA A 163 -16.98 -3.45 -19.85
CA ALA A 163 -16.41 -2.84 -21.06
C ALA A 163 -17.16 -3.24 -22.34
N ASN A 164 -17.62 -4.49 -22.46
CA ASN A 164 -18.39 -4.96 -23.62
C ASN A 164 -19.79 -4.34 -23.68
N ASN A 165 -20.36 -3.99 -22.52
CA ASN A 165 -21.67 -3.36 -22.41
C ASN A 165 -21.58 -1.84 -22.25
N CYS A 166 -20.37 -1.27 -22.30
CA CYS A 166 -20.09 0.14 -22.07
C CYS A 166 -20.74 0.73 -20.81
N ARG A 167 -20.86 -0.05 -19.74
CA ARG A 167 -21.63 0.31 -18.54
C ARG A 167 -20.96 -0.18 -17.26
N MET A 168 -20.82 0.70 -16.28
CA MET A 168 -20.41 0.33 -14.92
C MET A 168 -21.60 -0.29 -14.17
N THR A 169 -21.40 -1.46 -13.57
CA THR A 169 -22.47 -2.22 -12.91
C THR A 169 -21.91 -3.26 -11.94
N HIS A 170 -22.65 -3.57 -10.88
CA HIS A 170 -22.38 -4.73 -10.01
C HIS A 170 -22.99 -6.04 -10.55
N GLY A 171 -24.02 -5.95 -11.40
CA GLY A 171 -24.63 -7.10 -12.09
C GLY A 171 -23.82 -7.49 -13.32
N GLY A 172 -23.61 -8.80 -13.50
CA GLY A 172 -22.87 -9.39 -14.62
C GLY A 172 -23.79 -10.08 -15.64
N SER A 173 -23.18 -10.91 -16.49
CA SER A 173 -23.89 -11.70 -17.51
C SER A 173 -24.99 -12.56 -16.88
N ASN A 174 -26.12 -12.70 -17.59
CA ASN A 174 -27.30 -13.47 -17.16
C ASN A 174 -27.83 -13.10 -15.75
N GLY A 175 -27.59 -11.87 -15.28
CA GLY A 175 -28.03 -11.42 -13.96
C GLY A 175 -27.13 -11.85 -12.80
N SER A 176 -25.95 -12.43 -13.08
CA SER A 176 -24.99 -12.86 -12.05
C SER A 176 -24.59 -11.74 -11.10
N ARG A 177 -24.46 -12.07 -9.82
CA ARG A 177 -23.96 -11.19 -8.75
C ARG A 177 -22.52 -11.56 -8.41
N LEU A 178 -21.87 -10.75 -7.57
CA LEU A 178 -20.49 -10.99 -7.12
C LEU A 178 -20.27 -12.44 -6.66
N GLY A 179 -21.15 -12.94 -5.78
CA GLY A 179 -21.07 -14.29 -5.22
C GLY A 179 -21.03 -15.36 -6.32
N ASP A 180 -21.94 -15.28 -7.28
CA ASP A 180 -21.98 -16.22 -8.42
C ASP A 180 -20.67 -16.18 -9.21
N ARG A 181 -20.15 -14.97 -9.47
CA ARG A 181 -18.92 -14.78 -10.25
C ARG A 181 -17.69 -15.34 -9.54
N ILE A 182 -17.51 -15.08 -8.25
CA ILE A 182 -16.33 -15.57 -7.51
C ILE A 182 -16.43 -17.07 -7.21
N SER A 183 -17.63 -17.59 -6.93
CA SER A 183 -17.86 -19.04 -6.78
C SER A 183 -17.60 -19.79 -8.09
N ALA A 184 -17.95 -19.22 -9.24
CA ALA A 184 -17.64 -19.80 -10.55
C ALA A 184 -16.12 -19.89 -10.83
N GLN A 185 -15.30 -19.08 -10.15
CA GLN A 185 -13.83 -19.18 -10.19
C GLN A 185 -13.27 -20.11 -9.09
N GLY A 186 -14.13 -20.82 -8.36
CA GLY A 186 -13.74 -21.72 -7.28
C GLY A 186 -13.37 -21.01 -5.96
N TYR A 187 -13.78 -19.76 -5.78
CA TYR A 187 -13.62 -19.04 -4.51
C TYR A 187 -14.89 -19.21 -3.68
N GLN A 188 -14.91 -20.22 -2.80
CA GLN A 188 -15.98 -20.40 -1.82
C GLN A 188 -15.74 -19.45 -0.65
N PHE A 189 -16.74 -18.68 -0.25
CA PHE A 189 -16.54 -17.51 0.61
C PHE A 189 -17.49 -17.47 1.80
N ALA A 190 -16.96 -17.04 2.94
CA ALA A 190 -17.76 -16.68 4.12
C ALA A 190 -18.26 -15.22 4.04
N THR A 191 -17.46 -14.33 3.45
CA THR A 191 -17.84 -12.95 3.14
C THR A 191 -17.22 -12.52 1.82
N ALA A 192 -17.92 -11.64 1.09
CA ALA A 192 -17.43 -11.04 -0.14
C ALA A 192 -17.94 -9.60 -0.27
N ALA A 193 -17.16 -8.76 -0.94
CA ALA A 193 -17.53 -7.38 -1.24
C ALA A 193 -16.92 -6.95 -2.58
N GLU A 194 -17.51 -5.96 -3.24
CA GLU A 194 -17.05 -5.49 -4.55
C GLU A 194 -17.04 -3.96 -4.63
N ASN A 195 -15.97 -3.44 -5.23
CA ASN A 195 -15.91 -2.07 -5.71
C ASN A 195 -15.79 -2.07 -7.24
N VAL A 196 -16.63 -1.29 -7.92
CA VAL A 196 -16.52 -1.05 -9.37
C VAL A 196 -16.27 0.43 -9.65
N ALA A 197 -15.63 0.73 -10.76
CA ALA A 197 -15.43 2.11 -11.22
C ALA A 197 -15.29 2.17 -12.75
N ALA A 198 -15.61 3.32 -13.34
CA ALA A 198 -15.38 3.58 -14.75
C ALA A 198 -14.89 5.01 -15.01
N GLY A 199 -13.98 5.17 -15.97
CA GLY A 199 -13.45 6.45 -16.45
C GLY A 199 -12.12 6.88 -15.82
N GLN A 200 -11.72 6.31 -14.68
CA GLN A 200 -10.43 6.63 -14.05
C GLN A 200 -9.29 6.03 -14.86
N LYS A 201 -8.30 6.86 -15.22
CA LYS A 201 -7.18 6.47 -16.09
C LYS A 201 -6.00 5.83 -15.35
N THR A 202 -5.93 6.01 -14.04
CA THR A 202 -4.79 5.59 -13.21
C THR A 202 -5.26 4.91 -11.94
N VAL A 203 -4.38 4.08 -11.36
CA VAL A 203 -4.59 3.48 -10.03
C VAL A 203 -4.86 4.54 -8.97
N ASP A 204 -4.14 5.66 -9.00
CA ASP A 204 -4.33 6.77 -8.05
C ASP A 204 -5.74 7.35 -8.11
N ASN A 205 -6.25 7.59 -9.32
CA ASN A 205 -7.57 8.16 -9.51
C ASN A 205 -8.67 7.20 -9.04
N VAL A 206 -8.59 5.92 -9.38
CA VAL A 206 -9.62 4.93 -8.99
C VAL A 206 -9.62 4.65 -7.49
N MET A 207 -8.43 4.51 -6.87
CA MET A 207 -8.33 4.32 -5.43
C MET A 207 -8.88 5.54 -4.67
N THR A 208 -8.59 6.75 -5.16
CA THR A 208 -9.13 7.99 -4.57
C THR A 208 -10.64 8.07 -4.70
N SER A 209 -11.21 7.69 -5.86
CA SER A 209 -12.67 7.62 -6.04
C SER A 209 -13.33 6.65 -5.05
N TRP A 210 -12.72 5.48 -4.82
CA TRP A 210 -13.25 4.51 -3.84
C TRP A 210 -13.10 4.99 -2.39
N TRP A 211 -11.99 5.63 -2.02
CA TRP A 211 -11.83 6.21 -0.68
C TRP A 211 -12.87 7.28 -0.35
N ASN A 212 -13.21 8.13 -1.33
CA ASN A 212 -14.15 9.24 -1.12
C ASN A 212 -15.62 8.79 -1.17
N SER A 213 -15.90 7.53 -1.51
CA SER A 213 -17.25 6.98 -1.54
C SER A 213 -17.51 6.14 -0.28
N PRO A 214 -18.48 6.50 0.58
CA PRO A 214 -18.73 5.78 1.82
C PRO A 214 -18.94 4.27 1.66
N GLY A 215 -19.71 3.84 0.65
CA GLY A 215 -19.95 2.42 0.36
C GLY A 215 -18.68 1.68 -0.05
N HIS A 216 -17.93 2.23 -1.01
CA HIS A 216 -16.68 1.60 -1.46
C HIS A 216 -15.60 1.59 -0.38
N ARG A 217 -15.53 2.66 0.41
CA ARG A 217 -14.64 2.76 1.57
C ARG A 217 -14.95 1.72 2.64
N ALA A 218 -16.23 1.42 2.88
CA ALA A 218 -16.62 0.35 3.80
C ALA A 218 -16.08 -1.01 3.36
N ASN A 219 -16.06 -1.31 2.06
CA ASN A 219 -15.47 -2.54 1.53
C ASN A 219 -13.95 -2.61 1.75
N LEU A 220 -13.24 -1.50 1.50
CA LEU A 220 -11.79 -1.39 1.74
C LEU A 220 -11.42 -1.65 3.21
N LEU A 221 -12.29 -1.23 4.14
CA LEU A 221 -12.13 -1.36 5.59
C LEU A 221 -12.90 -2.55 6.18
N ASN A 222 -13.45 -3.44 5.35
CA ASN A 222 -14.15 -4.61 5.86
C ASN A 222 -13.14 -5.51 6.60
N LYS A 223 -13.35 -5.72 7.90
CA LYS A 223 -12.45 -6.50 8.76
C LYS A 223 -12.53 -8.01 8.47
N ASP A 224 -13.64 -8.44 7.87
CA ASP A 224 -13.97 -9.84 7.67
C ASP A 224 -13.39 -10.38 6.37
N VAL A 225 -12.96 -9.53 5.43
CA VAL A 225 -12.22 -9.96 4.22
C VAL A 225 -10.71 -10.10 4.49
N LYS A 226 -10.07 -11.07 3.84
CA LYS A 226 -8.62 -11.31 3.90
C LYS A 226 -7.95 -11.35 2.54
N ASN A 227 -8.72 -11.55 1.48
CA ASN A 227 -8.23 -11.61 0.11
C ASN A 227 -8.82 -10.50 -0.76
N VAL A 228 -8.10 -10.17 -1.83
CA VAL A 228 -8.56 -9.23 -2.85
C VAL A 228 -8.11 -9.66 -4.25
N GLY A 229 -8.91 -9.34 -5.27
CA GLY A 229 -8.57 -9.43 -6.69
C GLY A 229 -8.89 -8.14 -7.41
N PHE A 230 -8.18 -7.87 -8.51
CA PHE A 230 -8.35 -6.66 -9.31
C PHE A 230 -8.51 -7.01 -10.78
N GLY A 231 -9.35 -6.27 -11.49
CA GLY A 231 -9.53 -6.36 -12.93
C GLY A 231 -9.62 -4.99 -13.58
N LYS A 232 -8.89 -4.77 -14.68
CA LYS A 232 -8.95 -3.53 -15.47
C LYS A 232 -9.12 -3.87 -16.95
N VAL A 233 -10.06 -3.22 -17.62
CA VAL A 233 -10.24 -3.34 -19.07
C VAL A 233 -10.41 -1.96 -19.70
N VAL A 234 -9.77 -1.75 -20.84
CA VAL A 234 -9.91 -0.53 -21.64
C VAL A 234 -10.68 -0.86 -22.92
N ASN A 235 -11.78 -0.15 -23.18
CA ASN A 235 -12.53 -0.19 -24.44
C ASN A 235 -12.77 1.24 -24.94
N ASN A 236 -11.96 1.67 -25.91
CA ASN A 236 -12.08 3.01 -26.51
C ASN A 236 -13.31 3.17 -27.41
N GLY A 237 -14.05 2.09 -27.70
CA GLY A 237 -15.31 2.14 -28.46
C GLY A 237 -16.51 2.60 -27.63
N CYS A 238 -16.36 2.72 -26.30
CA CYS A 238 -17.43 3.17 -25.42
C CYS A 238 -17.47 4.71 -25.32
N GLY A 239 -18.61 5.31 -25.65
CA GLY A 239 -18.76 6.78 -25.68
C GLY A 239 -18.68 7.47 -24.31
N ASN A 240 -19.01 6.78 -23.22
CA ASN A 240 -19.04 7.38 -21.87
C ASN A 240 -17.73 7.21 -21.10
N TYR A 241 -17.18 5.99 -21.07
CA TYR A 241 -15.98 5.67 -20.31
C TYR A 241 -15.12 4.69 -21.11
N ALA A 242 -13.82 4.96 -21.20
CA ALA A 242 -12.88 4.06 -21.87
C ALA A 242 -12.30 2.99 -20.95
N THR A 243 -12.30 3.18 -19.63
CA THR A 243 -11.63 2.26 -18.68
C THR A 243 -12.60 1.79 -17.61
N TYR A 244 -12.61 0.49 -17.34
CA TYR A 244 -13.48 -0.17 -16.37
C TYR A 244 -12.63 -0.94 -15.36
N TRP A 245 -12.96 -0.80 -14.09
CA TRP A 245 -12.25 -1.36 -12.96
C TRP A 245 -13.19 -2.19 -12.08
N THR A 246 -12.69 -3.31 -11.59
CA THR A 246 -13.33 -4.15 -10.59
C THR A 246 -12.32 -4.51 -9.52
N GLN A 247 -12.75 -4.49 -8.26
CA GLN A 247 -11.99 -4.89 -7.10
C GLN A 247 -12.89 -5.77 -6.23
N ASP A 248 -12.58 -7.07 -6.23
CA ASP A 248 -13.33 -8.10 -5.51
C ASP A 248 -12.60 -8.47 -4.24
N PHE A 249 -13.29 -8.45 -3.11
CA PHE A 249 -12.79 -8.85 -1.82
C PHE A 249 -13.45 -10.14 -1.37
N GLY A 250 -12.72 -10.94 -0.60
CA GLY A 250 -13.26 -12.17 -0.06
C GLY A 250 -12.60 -12.61 1.24
N GLN A 251 -13.31 -13.48 1.94
CA GLN A 251 -12.72 -14.40 2.91
C GLN A 251 -13.11 -15.81 2.54
N LEU A 252 -12.11 -16.67 2.40
CA LEU A 252 -12.33 -18.08 2.12
C LEU A 252 -13.11 -18.72 3.26
N GLN A 253 -14.08 -19.56 2.88
CA GLN A 253 -14.82 -20.43 3.78
C GLN A 253 -13.97 -21.64 4.18
#